data_AF-A0A6G8FZI0-F1
#
_entry.id   AF-A0A6G8FZI0-F1
#
_cell.length_a   1.000
_cell.length_b   1.000
_cell.length_c   1.000
_cell.angle_alpha   90.00
_cell.angle_beta   90.00
_cell.angle_gamma   90.00
#
_symmetry.space_group_name_H-M   'P 1'
#
loop_
_entity.id
_entity.type
_entity.pdbx_description
1 polymer ?
#
loop_
_entity_poly.entity_id
_entity_poly.type
_entity_poly.pdbx_seq_one_letter_code
_entity_poly.pdbx_strand_id
1 'polypeptide(L)'
;MCSYCGCEAITVVGRFMAEHVEIINACGDLRRAALGADAGAVERTAAVLAGLLDPHTRAEEAGLFALLARDDEFAGHVGSLCAEHVTLDERLSRIRAGHLDEVPAFERALRDHVDREENGLFPAAAIAFAGPEWDLVASMTPPPPG
;
A
#
# COMPACT_ATOMS: atom_id res chain seq x y z
N MET A 1 6.63 -2.49 11.33
CA MET A 1 6.37 -1.94 12.69
C MET A 1 7.58 -1.18 13.21
N CYS A 2 7.67 0.09 12.81
CA CYS A 2 8.69 1.02 13.27
C CYS A 2 8.24 1.66 14.59
N SER A 3 8.69 1.12 15.73
CA SER A 3 8.27 1.59 17.06
C SER A 3 8.86 2.96 17.47
N TYR A 4 9.51 3.69 16.56
CA TYR A 4 10.34 4.86 16.93
C TYR A 4 9.68 6.22 16.62
N CYS A 5 8.69 6.31 15.72
CA CYS A 5 8.01 7.59 15.42
C CYS A 5 6.70 7.86 16.18
N GLY A 6 6.02 6.84 16.72
CA GLY A 6 4.68 7.01 17.33
C GLY A 6 3.57 7.45 16.36
N CYS A 7 3.90 7.61 15.08
CA CYS A 7 3.07 7.87 13.92
C CYS A 7 1.86 6.92 13.81
N GLU A 8 1.97 5.67 14.29
CA GLU A 8 0.86 4.71 14.37
C GLU A 8 -0.34 5.19 15.22
N ALA A 9 -0.13 6.15 16.13
CA ALA A 9 -1.20 6.76 16.91
C ALA A 9 -2.06 7.75 16.10
N ILE A 10 -1.59 8.18 14.92
CA ILE A 10 -2.37 9.01 13.99
C ILE A 10 -3.35 8.09 13.28
N THR A 11 -4.65 8.35 13.41
CA THR A 11 -5.71 7.40 13.00
C THR A 11 -5.59 6.92 11.55
N VAL A 12 -5.31 7.80 10.60
CA VAL A 12 -5.17 7.43 9.17
C VAL A 12 -3.90 6.60 8.93
N VAL A 13 -2.77 6.99 9.52
CA VAL A 13 -1.49 6.27 9.39
C VAL A 13 -1.59 4.90 10.05
N GLY A 14 -2.13 4.82 11.27
CA GLY A 14 -2.33 3.56 11.96
C GLY A 14 -3.23 2.60 11.19
N ARG A 15 -4.25 3.12 10.49
CA ARG A 15 -5.08 2.34 9.57
C ARG A 15 -4.26 1.80 8.40
N PHE A 16 -3.52 2.64 7.67
CA PHE A 16 -2.71 2.20 6.52
C PHE A 16 -1.67 1.13 6.92
N MET A 17 -1.01 1.31 8.07
CA MET A 17 -0.09 0.31 8.62
C MET A 17 -0.79 -1.02 8.96
N ALA A 18 -2.03 -0.99 9.46
CA ALA A 18 -2.81 -2.21 9.68
C ALA A 18 -3.19 -2.90 8.36
N GLU A 19 -3.62 -2.13 7.36
CA GLU A 19 -3.92 -2.63 6.01
C GLU A 19 -2.67 -3.25 5.36
N HIS A 20 -1.48 -2.66 5.53
CA HIS A 20 -0.21 -3.25 5.07
C HIS A 20 0.04 -4.65 5.63
N VAL A 21 -0.27 -4.89 6.90
CA VAL A 21 -0.13 -6.23 7.51
C VAL A 21 -1.03 -7.23 6.80
N GLU A 22 -2.28 -6.86 6.52
CA GLU A 22 -3.24 -7.71 5.81
C GLU A 22 -2.81 -7.98 4.36
N ILE A 23 -2.36 -6.94 3.65
CA ILE A 23 -1.85 -7.01 2.28
C ILE A 23 -0.62 -7.93 2.20
N ILE A 24 0.33 -7.80 3.12
CA ILE A 24 1.53 -8.66 3.16
C ILE A 24 1.16 -10.12 3.47
N ASN A 25 0.20 -10.35 4.37
CA ASN A 25 -0.29 -11.70 4.66
C ASN A 25 -0.95 -12.34 3.43
N ALA A 26 -1.81 -11.60 2.73
CA ALA A 26 -2.46 -12.04 1.50
C ALA A 26 -1.46 -12.30 0.37
N CYS A 27 -0.41 -11.48 0.26
CA CYS A 27 0.71 -11.73 -0.66
C CYS A 27 1.45 -13.05 -0.32
N GLY A 28 1.59 -13.36 0.96
CA GLY A 28 2.13 -14.64 1.42
C GLY A 28 1.27 -15.84 1.01
N ASP A 29 -0.06 -15.71 1.04
CA ASP A 29 -0.99 -16.72 0.54
C ASP A 29 -0.87 -16.93 -0.96
N LEU A 30 -0.83 -15.83 -1.74
CA LEU A 30 -0.61 -15.88 -3.18
C LEU A 30 0.69 -16.61 -3.54
N ARG A 31 1.77 -16.29 -2.82
CA ARG A 31 3.06 -16.98 -3.02
C ARG A 31 2.98 -18.47 -2.75
N ARG A 32 2.30 -18.89 -1.68
CA ARG A 32 2.10 -20.32 -1.37
C ARG A 32 1.28 -21.01 -2.47
N ALA A 33 0.22 -20.39 -2.95
CA ALA A 33 -0.60 -20.91 -4.04
C ALA A 33 0.22 -21.08 -5.34
N ALA A 34 1.04 -20.08 -5.68
CA ALA A 34 1.90 -20.11 -6.86
C ALA A 34 2.96 -21.22 -6.79
N LEU A 35 3.60 -21.42 -5.62
CA LEU A 35 4.57 -22.51 -5.42
C LEU A 35 3.92 -23.90 -5.52
N GLY A 36 2.64 -24.02 -5.16
CA GLY A 36 1.87 -25.25 -5.33
C GLY A 36 1.34 -25.48 -6.77
N ALA A 37 1.51 -24.51 -7.67
CA ALA A 37 0.99 -24.50 -9.03
C ALA A 37 -0.54 -24.77 -9.13
N ASP A 38 -1.30 -24.40 -8.10
CA ASP A 38 -2.76 -24.51 -8.09
C ASP A 38 -3.37 -23.23 -8.69
N ALA A 39 -3.72 -23.28 -9.98
CA ALA A 39 -4.30 -22.15 -10.70
C ALA A 39 -5.59 -21.62 -10.05
N GLY A 40 -6.41 -22.51 -9.45
CA GLY A 40 -7.63 -22.10 -8.76
C GLY A 40 -7.32 -21.37 -7.45
N ALA A 41 -6.32 -21.84 -6.68
CA ALA A 41 -5.87 -21.15 -5.49
C ALA A 41 -5.19 -19.82 -5.81
N VAL A 42 -4.42 -19.73 -6.90
CA VAL A 42 -3.81 -18.48 -7.37
C VAL A 42 -4.89 -17.45 -7.67
N GLU A 43 -5.92 -17.77 -8.45
CA GLU A 43 -6.96 -16.78 -8.78
C GLU A 43 -7.69 -16.30 -7.52
N ARG A 44 -8.03 -17.21 -6.60
CA ARG A 44 -8.70 -16.82 -5.34
C ARG A 44 -7.83 -15.91 -4.47
N THR A 45 -6.56 -16.26 -4.28
CA THR A 45 -5.64 -15.48 -3.44
C THR A 45 -5.25 -14.15 -4.08
N ALA A 46 -5.07 -14.11 -5.40
CA ALA A 46 -4.84 -12.88 -6.15
C ALA A 46 -6.05 -11.94 -6.11
N ALA A 47 -7.28 -12.48 -6.18
CA ALA A 47 -8.49 -11.68 -6.03
C ALA A 47 -8.63 -11.08 -4.61
N VAL A 48 -8.31 -11.84 -3.57
CA VAL A 48 -8.27 -11.33 -2.19
C VAL A 48 -7.24 -10.22 -2.05
N LEU A 49 -6.02 -10.43 -2.56
CA LEU A 49 -4.96 -9.42 -2.50
C LEU A 49 -5.34 -8.14 -3.26
N ALA A 50 -5.92 -8.26 -4.46
CA ALA A 50 -6.41 -7.11 -5.22
C ALA A 50 -7.49 -6.35 -4.44
N GLY A 51 -8.43 -7.07 -3.81
CA GLY A 51 -9.48 -6.49 -2.99
C GLY A 51 -8.99 -5.74 -1.75
N LEU A 52 -7.75 -5.97 -1.31
CA LEU A 52 -7.11 -5.24 -0.22
C LEU A 52 -6.24 -4.09 -0.75
N LEU A 53 -5.39 -4.36 -1.73
CA LEU A 53 -4.40 -3.42 -2.25
C LEU A 53 -5.05 -2.24 -2.98
N ASP A 54 -6.03 -2.50 -3.83
CA ASP A 54 -6.68 -1.47 -4.66
C ASP A 54 -7.45 -0.39 -3.85
N PRO A 55 -8.28 -0.72 -2.84
CA PRO A 55 -8.88 0.32 -1.99
C PRO A 55 -7.85 1.02 -1.10
N HIS A 56 -6.77 0.35 -0.70
CA HIS A 56 -5.71 0.92 0.12
C HIS A 56 -4.94 2.02 -0.64
N THR A 57 -4.38 1.71 -1.81
CA THR A 57 -3.59 2.67 -2.60
C THR A 57 -4.43 3.88 -3.03
N ARG A 58 -5.71 3.67 -3.38
CA ARG A 58 -6.65 4.78 -3.64
C ARG A 58 -6.86 5.67 -2.44
N ALA A 59 -6.90 5.11 -1.24
CA ALA A 59 -7.14 5.87 -0.02
C ALA A 59 -5.93 6.75 0.32
N GLU A 60 -4.73 6.25 0.09
CA GLU A 60 -3.49 7.00 0.23
C GLU A 60 -3.41 8.14 -0.78
N GLU A 61 -3.64 7.83 -2.06
CA GLU A 61 -3.62 8.78 -3.17
C GLU A 61 -4.64 9.91 -2.99
N ALA A 62 -5.88 9.58 -2.60
CA ALA A 62 -6.94 10.55 -2.39
C ALA A 62 -6.73 11.40 -1.12
N GLY A 63 -6.09 10.84 -0.10
CA GLY A 63 -5.92 11.48 1.21
C GLY A 63 -4.51 12.04 1.43
N LEU A 64 -3.66 11.23 2.07
CA LEU A 64 -2.34 11.64 2.55
C LEU A 64 -1.45 12.16 1.42
N PHE A 65 -1.41 11.44 0.30
CA PHE A 65 -0.50 11.76 -0.82
C PHE A 65 -0.95 13.03 -1.54
N ALA A 66 -2.26 13.19 -1.76
CA ALA A 66 -2.82 14.40 -2.36
C ALA A 66 -2.46 15.67 -1.56
N LEU A 67 -2.44 15.58 -0.22
CA LEU A 67 -2.06 16.73 0.60
C LEU A 67 -0.54 16.94 0.62
N LEU A 68 0.26 15.88 0.80
CA LEU A 68 1.74 15.97 0.81
C LEU A 68 2.29 16.49 -0.51
N ALA A 69 1.72 16.09 -1.64
CA ALA A 69 2.16 16.51 -2.97
C ALA A 69 1.95 18.01 -3.26
N ARG A 70 1.28 18.76 -2.35
CA ARG A 70 1.21 20.23 -2.45
C ARG A 70 2.50 20.91 -2.05
N ASP A 71 3.37 20.21 -1.35
CA ASP A 71 4.72 20.65 -1.02
C ASP A 71 5.70 20.09 -2.06
N ASP A 72 6.45 20.98 -2.71
CA ASP A 72 7.44 20.66 -3.75
C ASP A 72 8.53 19.71 -3.23
N GLU A 73 8.82 19.72 -1.93
CA GLU A 73 9.78 18.79 -1.30
C GLU A 73 9.31 17.32 -1.38
N PHE A 74 7.99 17.09 -1.26
CA PHE A 74 7.40 15.77 -1.24
C PHE A 74 6.85 15.31 -2.59
N ALA A 75 6.49 16.25 -3.47
CA ALA A 75 5.82 15.96 -4.74
C ALA A 75 6.52 14.89 -5.59
N GLY A 76 7.86 14.95 -5.69
CA GLY A 76 8.64 13.97 -6.43
C GLY A 76 8.62 12.57 -5.79
N HIS A 77 8.68 12.49 -4.46
CA HIS A 77 8.65 11.21 -3.75
C HIS A 77 7.27 10.56 -3.80
N VAL A 78 6.21 11.35 -3.60
CA VAL A 78 4.81 10.91 -3.75
C VAL A 78 4.56 10.41 -5.17
N GLY A 79 5.01 11.14 -6.19
CA GLY A 79 4.86 10.71 -7.58
C GLY A 79 5.51 9.35 -7.88
N SER A 80 6.65 9.04 -7.24
CA SER A 80 7.26 7.71 -7.33
C SER A 80 6.39 6.61 -6.72
N LEU A 81 5.79 6.86 -5.54
CA LEU A 81 4.95 5.87 -4.86
C LEU A 81 3.66 5.59 -5.65
N CYS A 82 3.01 6.62 -6.21
CA CYS A 82 1.88 6.42 -7.14
C CYS A 82 2.28 5.58 -8.37
N ALA A 83 3.48 5.77 -8.91
CA ALA A 83 3.96 4.96 -10.03
C ALA A 83 4.24 3.49 -9.62
N GLU A 84 4.63 3.26 -8.38
CA GLU A 84 4.76 1.92 -7.81
C GLU A 84 3.40 1.23 -7.66
N HIS A 85 2.34 1.95 -7.26
CA HIS A 85 0.98 1.42 -7.23
C HIS A 85 0.55 0.87 -8.60
N VAL A 86 0.78 1.65 -9.67
CA VAL A 86 0.49 1.22 -11.05
C VAL A 86 1.29 -0.03 -11.40
N THR A 87 2.57 -0.06 -11.06
CA THR A 87 3.45 -1.21 -11.33
C THR A 87 2.98 -2.47 -10.59
N LEU A 88 2.50 -2.34 -9.35
CA LEU A 88 1.96 -3.43 -8.55
C LEU A 88 0.67 -3.97 -9.16
N ASP A 89 -0.25 -3.10 -9.57
CA ASP A 89 -1.51 -3.49 -10.22
C ASP A 89 -1.26 -4.24 -11.54
N GLU A 90 -0.36 -3.73 -12.38
CA GLU A 90 0.02 -4.38 -13.63
C GLU A 90 0.62 -5.78 -13.40
N ARG A 91 1.51 -5.91 -12.41
CA ARG A 91 2.11 -7.21 -12.06
C ARG A 91 1.07 -8.18 -11.52
N LEU A 92 0.17 -7.73 -10.66
CA LEU A 92 -0.90 -8.56 -10.12
C LEU A 92 -1.85 -9.03 -11.24
N SER A 93 -2.16 -8.14 -12.19
CA SER A 93 -2.92 -8.48 -13.40
C SER A 93 -2.23 -9.55 -14.24
N ARG A 94 -0.90 -9.49 -14.42
CA ARG A 94 -0.13 -10.55 -15.10
C ARG A 94 -0.16 -11.87 -14.34
N ILE A 95 -0.04 -11.85 -13.02
CA ILE A 95 -0.12 -13.06 -12.18
C ILE A 95 -1.48 -13.75 -12.35
N ARG A 96 -2.58 -12.97 -12.35
CA ARG A 96 -3.93 -13.47 -12.61
C ARG A 96 -4.11 -14.04 -14.01
N ALA A 97 -3.36 -13.53 -15.00
CA ALA A 97 -3.29 -14.08 -16.34
C ALA A 97 -2.42 -15.36 -16.45
N GLY A 98 -1.84 -15.84 -15.34
CA GLY A 98 -1.08 -17.09 -15.27
C GLY A 98 0.44 -16.92 -15.30
N HIS A 99 0.98 -15.70 -15.29
CA HIS A 99 2.42 -15.43 -15.21
C HIS A 99 2.94 -15.61 -13.79
N LEU A 100 2.98 -16.86 -13.30
CA LEU A 100 3.35 -17.17 -11.91
C LEU A 100 4.82 -16.87 -11.59
N ASP A 101 5.67 -16.76 -12.62
CA ASP A 101 7.06 -16.35 -12.51
C ASP A 101 7.24 -14.90 -12.05
N GLU A 102 6.20 -14.07 -12.18
CA GLU A 102 6.19 -12.69 -11.69
C GLU A 102 6.01 -12.59 -10.16
N VAL A 103 5.49 -13.64 -9.50
CA VAL A 103 5.13 -13.61 -8.07
C VAL A 103 6.29 -13.18 -7.15
N PRO A 104 7.53 -13.71 -7.31
CA PRO A 104 8.65 -13.25 -6.49
C PRO A 104 9.01 -11.77 -6.71
N ALA A 105 8.85 -11.26 -7.94
CA ALA A 105 9.14 -9.86 -8.25
C ALA A 105 8.05 -8.94 -7.70
N PHE A 106 6.78 -9.34 -7.79
CA PHE A 106 5.66 -8.66 -7.17
C PHE A 106 5.82 -8.59 -5.64
N GLU A 107 6.13 -9.70 -4.97
CA GLU A 107 6.31 -9.72 -3.51
C GLU A 107 7.42 -8.75 -3.06
N ARG A 108 8.56 -8.74 -3.77
CA ARG A 108 9.66 -7.80 -3.45
C ARG A 108 9.22 -6.35 -3.62
N ALA A 109 8.63 -6.02 -4.77
CA ALA A 109 8.14 -4.67 -5.05
C ALA A 109 7.13 -4.20 -3.98
N LEU A 110 6.21 -5.08 -3.57
CA LEU A 110 5.23 -4.78 -2.53
C LEU A 110 5.90 -4.51 -1.17
N ARG A 111 6.88 -5.32 -0.77
CA ARG A 111 7.60 -5.13 0.49
C ARG A 111 8.44 -3.85 0.49
N ASP A 112 9.11 -3.57 -0.63
CA ASP A 112 9.93 -2.37 -0.77
C ASP A 112 9.04 -1.11 -0.74
N HIS A 113 7.86 -1.18 -1.35
CA HIS A 113 6.86 -0.12 -1.34
C HIS A 113 6.35 0.17 0.09
N VAL A 114 5.88 -0.87 0.81
CA VAL A 114 5.45 -0.77 2.21
C VAL A 114 6.55 -0.20 3.11
N ASP A 115 7.81 -0.62 2.90
CA ASP A 115 8.95 -0.10 3.67
C ASP A 115 9.17 1.41 3.45
N ARG A 116 9.08 1.87 2.20
CA ARG A 116 9.25 3.29 1.86
C ARG A 116 8.17 4.17 2.46
N GLU A 117 6.98 3.65 2.65
CA GLU A 117 5.90 4.37 3.31
C GLU A 117 6.05 4.34 4.83
N GLU A 118 6.13 3.14 5.43
CA GLU A 118 6.19 2.99 6.89
C GLU A 118 7.44 3.62 7.50
N ASN A 119 8.58 3.53 6.81
CA ASN A 119 9.87 3.99 7.31
C ASN A 119 10.37 5.27 6.62
N GLY A 120 9.62 5.80 5.67
CA GLY A 120 9.96 7.01 4.93
C GLY A 120 8.85 8.05 4.98
N LEU A 121 7.83 7.88 4.13
CA LEU A 121 6.80 8.90 3.92
C LEU A 121 5.93 9.15 5.16
N PHE A 122 5.44 8.11 5.85
CA PHE A 122 4.54 8.29 6.99
C PHE A 122 5.20 9.00 8.18
N PRO A 123 6.44 8.64 8.60
CA PRO A 123 7.17 9.39 9.61
C PRO A 123 7.41 10.85 9.19
N ALA A 124 7.76 11.09 7.92
CA ALA A 124 7.99 12.45 7.42
C ALA A 124 6.69 13.29 7.47
N ALA A 125 5.56 12.71 7.07
CA ALA A 125 4.25 13.34 7.17
C ALA A 125 3.86 13.67 8.61
N ALA A 126 4.15 12.76 9.56
CA ALA A 126 3.91 12.99 10.98
C ALA A 126 4.70 14.19 11.55
N ILE A 127 5.85 14.51 10.96
CA ILE A 127 6.66 15.70 11.33
C ILE A 127 6.15 16.95 10.60
N ALA A 128 5.78 16.82 9.33
CA ALA A 128 5.38 17.94 8.49
C ALA A 128 3.97 18.47 8.78
N PHE A 129 3.02 17.60 9.14
CA PHE A 129 1.62 17.96 9.33
C PHE A 129 1.27 18.26 10.78
N ALA A 130 0.37 19.23 10.98
CA ALA A 130 -0.28 19.51 12.25
C ALA A 130 -1.75 19.06 12.22
N GLY A 131 -2.51 19.41 13.28
CA GLY A 131 -3.91 19.01 13.44
C GLY A 131 -4.80 19.32 12.23
N PRO A 132 -4.83 20.56 11.71
CA PRO A 132 -5.68 20.92 10.57
C PRO A 132 -5.38 20.13 9.29
N GLU A 133 -4.11 19.82 9.03
CA GLU A 133 -3.71 18.98 7.89
C GLU A 133 -4.22 17.55 8.07
N TRP A 134 -4.12 16.98 9.27
CA TRP A 134 -4.65 15.65 9.57
C TRP A 134 -6.17 15.58 9.47
N ASP A 135 -6.89 16.62 9.90
CA ASP A 135 -8.34 16.73 9.72
C ASP A 135 -8.72 16.73 8.22
N LEU A 136 -7.94 17.46 7.40
CA LEU A 136 -8.14 17.49 5.96
C LEU A 136 -7.85 16.13 5.31
N VAL A 137 -6.73 15.48 5.65
CA VAL A 137 -6.42 14.11 5.20
C VAL A 137 -7.59 13.19 5.54
N ALA A 138 -8.04 13.16 6.80
CA ALA A 138 -9.13 12.31 7.21
C ALA A 138 -10.44 12.56 6.44
N SER A 139 -10.73 13.82 6.11
CA SER A 139 -11.93 14.18 5.33
C SER A 139 -11.87 13.75 3.85
N MET A 140 -10.65 13.64 3.30
CA MET A 140 -10.40 13.26 1.91
C MET A 140 -10.22 11.75 1.73
N THR A 141 -9.73 11.05 2.76
CA THR A 141 -9.49 9.61 2.74
C THR A 141 -10.82 8.83 2.72
N PRO A 142 -11.10 8.04 1.67
CA PRO A 142 -12.22 7.11 1.65
C PRO A 142 -12.20 6.16 2.86
N PRO A 143 -13.35 5.77 3.43
CA PRO A 143 -13.39 4.82 4.54
C PRO A 143 -12.84 3.44 4.11
N PRO A 144 -12.41 2.59 5.06
CA PRO A 144 -12.00 1.23 4.75
C PRO A 144 -13.14 0.46 4.07
N PRO A 145 -12.82 -0.51 3.20
CA PRO A 145 -13.83 -1.42 2.66
C PRO A 145 -14.56 -2.14 3.81
N GLY A 146 -15.88 -2.27 3.68
CA GLY A 146 -16.77 -2.87 4.69
C GLY A 146 -16.95 -4.37 4.55
#